data_AF-A0AA47N0X0-F1
#
_entry.id   AF-A0AA47N0X0-F1
#
_cell.length_a   1.000
_cell.length_b   1.000
_cell.length_c   1.000
_cell.angle_alpha   90.00
_cell.angle_beta   90.00
_cell.angle_gamma   90.00
#
_symmetry.space_group_name_H-M   'P 1'
#
loop_
_entity.id
_entity.type
_entity.pdbx_description
1 polymer ?
#
loop_
_entity_poly.entity_id
_entity_poly.type
_entity_poly.pdbx_seq_one_letter_code
_entity_poly.pdbx_strand_id
1 'polypeptide(L)'
;MLSTELFKKGFKKGTWSFFEAGHGKGAPDGVGGALKRTADRLVSEGKDIPNAKQLYDCLLNAETSIQLFYIDEETVDKAVQEMPKQLPVVPSTMRLHQIITLTPGKVIYRDISCLCSTRQTLECTCHNTQRFEFDVEPILSDTNVLQTQTTNEIKWESEDIIGQWCVIKYDDEIYPGTIVEVNETHAKVTCMHRVGINRFFWPIHEDILWYLFDDVLRIIPQPTSVTARHVEIDKKIWAEIAND
;
A
#
# COMPACT_ATOMS: atom_id res chain seq x y z
N MET A 1 -3.93 -12.85 -12.62
CA MET A 1 -3.01 -11.77 -12.23
C MET A 1 -2.53 -11.00 -13.46
N LEU A 2 -2.46 -9.66 -13.41
CA LEU A 2 -2.08 -8.80 -14.55
C LEU A 2 -0.77 -9.26 -15.24
N SER A 3 0.22 -9.66 -14.44
CA SER A 3 1.53 -10.15 -14.88
C SER A 3 1.51 -11.46 -15.65
N THR A 4 0.39 -12.18 -15.72
CA THR A 4 0.28 -13.48 -16.40
C THR A 4 -0.86 -13.49 -17.41
N GLU A 5 -2.01 -12.93 -17.05
CA GLU A 5 -3.21 -12.92 -17.90
C GLU A 5 -3.03 -12.10 -19.19
N LEU A 6 -2.25 -11.02 -19.11
CA LEU A 6 -1.94 -10.18 -20.27
C LEU A 6 -1.24 -10.99 -21.38
N PHE A 7 -0.32 -11.89 -21.01
CA PHE A 7 0.38 -12.76 -21.96
C PHE A 7 -0.51 -13.84 -22.57
N LYS A 8 -1.45 -14.40 -21.78
CA LYS A 8 -2.44 -15.36 -22.30
C LYS A 8 -3.33 -14.75 -23.39
N LYS A 9 -3.50 -13.43 -23.40
CA LYS A 9 -4.23 -12.67 -24.44
C LYS A 9 -3.35 -12.29 -25.65
N GLY A 10 -2.09 -12.73 -25.70
CA GLY A 10 -1.18 -12.50 -26.83
C GLY A 10 -0.34 -11.22 -26.75
N PHE A 11 -0.45 -10.45 -25.66
CA PHE A 11 0.41 -9.29 -25.45
C PHE A 11 1.82 -9.71 -25.03
N LYS A 12 2.83 -8.95 -25.48
CA LYS A 12 4.24 -9.24 -25.19
C LYS A 12 4.76 -8.55 -23.94
N LYS A 13 4.18 -7.40 -23.58
CA LYS A 13 4.60 -6.51 -22.48
C LYS A 13 3.39 -5.68 -22.07
N GLY A 14 3.32 -5.27 -20.81
CA GLY A 14 2.28 -4.39 -20.28
C GLY A 14 2.86 -3.34 -19.35
N THR A 15 2.27 -2.15 -19.35
CA THR A 15 2.53 -1.12 -18.34
C THR A 15 1.23 -0.47 -17.92
N TRP A 16 1.13 -0.18 -16.63
CA TRP A 16 0.03 0.55 -16.03
C TRP A 16 0.61 1.66 -15.16
N SER A 17 0.13 2.89 -15.33
CA SER A 17 0.58 4.04 -14.55
C SER A 17 -0.60 4.60 -13.76
N PHE A 18 -0.39 4.81 -12.46
CA PHE A 18 -1.32 5.44 -11.54
C PHE A 18 -1.07 6.94 -11.49
N PHE A 19 -2.14 7.71 -11.32
CA PHE A 19 -2.09 9.17 -11.22
C PHE A 19 -1.71 9.62 -9.80
N GLU A 20 -2.14 8.87 -8.79
CA GLU A 20 -1.84 9.09 -7.36
C GLU A 20 -1.43 7.76 -6.72
N ALA A 21 -0.39 7.80 -5.89
CA ALA A 21 0.05 6.68 -5.07
C ALA A 21 -1.10 6.18 -4.18
N GLY A 22 -1.28 4.86 -4.10
CA GLY A 22 -2.06 4.22 -3.04
C GLY A 22 -3.58 4.26 -3.11
N HIS A 23 -4.19 5.00 -4.05
CA HIS A 23 -5.66 4.98 -4.14
C HIS A 23 -6.24 4.60 -5.50
N GLY A 24 -5.40 4.34 -6.52
CA GLY A 24 -5.87 3.84 -7.82
C GLY A 24 -6.90 4.75 -8.50
N LYS A 25 -7.09 5.97 -7.96
CA LYS A 25 -8.08 6.93 -8.44
C LYS A 25 -7.68 7.39 -9.83
N GLY A 26 -8.60 7.30 -10.77
CA GLY A 26 -8.36 7.65 -12.15
C GLY A 26 -9.63 7.72 -12.97
N ALA A 27 -9.47 7.64 -14.29
CA ALA A 27 -10.59 7.59 -15.22
C ALA A 27 -11.68 6.56 -14.84
N PRO A 28 -11.35 5.36 -14.30
CA PRO A 28 -12.35 4.39 -13.86
C PRO A 28 -13.30 4.93 -12.77
N ASP A 29 -12.85 5.77 -11.85
CA ASP A 29 -13.70 6.37 -10.81
C ASP A 29 -14.71 7.36 -11.40
N GLY A 30 -14.32 8.07 -12.47
CA GLY A 30 -15.24 8.93 -13.22
C GLY A 30 -16.37 8.12 -13.87
N VAL A 31 -16.01 7.00 -14.50
CA VAL A 31 -16.98 6.04 -15.09
C VAL A 31 -17.90 5.48 -14.00
N GLY A 32 -17.33 4.98 -12.90
CA GLY A 32 -18.09 4.47 -11.77
C GLY A 32 -19.00 5.52 -11.13
N GLY A 33 -18.51 6.75 -10.98
CA GLY A 33 -19.27 7.88 -10.46
C GLY A 33 -20.45 8.27 -11.36
N ALA A 34 -20.29 8.22 -12.68
CA ALA A 34 -21.37 8.46 -13.63
C ALA A 34 -22.48 7.40 -13.54
N LEU A 35 -22.09 6.12 -13.44
CA LEU A 35 -23.04 5.01 -13.26
C LEU A 35 -23.77 5.10 -11.92
N LYS A 36 -23.05 5.39 -10.82
CA LYS A 36 -23.64 5.59 -9.49
C LYS A 36 -24.66 6.72 -9.48
N ARG A 37 -24.32 7.90 -10.01
CA ARG A 37 -25.26 9.03 -10.13
C ARG A 37 -26.50 8.66 -10.95
N THR A 38 -26.33 7.88 -12.00
CA THR A 38 -27.45 7.42 -12.83
C THR A 38 -28.35 6.46 -12.05
N ALA A 39 -27.77 5.52 -11.30
CA ALA A 39 -28.52 4.61 -10.44
C ALA A 39 -29.24 5.37 -9.31
N ASP A 40 -28.57 6.30 -8.63
CA ASP A 40 -29.16 7.14 -7.57
C ASP A 40 -30.37 7.92 -8.09
N ARG A 41 -30.26 8.48 -9.30
CA ARG A 41 -31.36 9.17 -9.97
C ARG A 41 -32.54 8.22 -10.21
N LEU A 42 -32.31 7.03 -10.77
CA LEU A 42 -33.36 6.06 -11.03
C LEU A 42 -34.07 5.63 -9.74
N VAL A 43 -33.32 5.43 -8.65
CA VAL A 43 -33.87 5.12 -7.33
C VAL A 43 -34.71 6.28 -6.80
N SER A 44 -34.22 7.52 -6.93
CA SER A 44 -34.97 8.72 -6.53
C SER A 44 -36.26 8.93 -7.32
N GLU A 45 -36.33 8.41 -8.56
CA GLU A 45 -37.53 8.40 -9.42
C GLU A 45 -38.50 7.25 -9.07
N GLY A 46 -38.21 6.46 -8.02
CA GLY A 46 -39.06 5.39 -7.52
C GLY A 46 -38.76 4.00 -8.09
N LYS A 47 -37.59 3.81 -8.72
CA LYS A 47 -37.18 2.50 -9.26
C LYS A 47 -36.36 1.72 -8.24
N ASP A 48 -36.83 0.55 -7.84
CA ASP A 48 -36.08 -0.34 -6.96
C ASP A 48 -34.97 -1.09 -7.72
N ILE A 49 -33.77 -1.14 -7.13
CA ILE A 49 -32.60 -1.85 -7.67
C ILE A 49 -32.03 -2.80 -6.60
N PRO A 50 -32.59 -4.01 -6.45
CA PRO A 50 -32.26 -4.91 -5.35
C PRO A 50 -31.01 -5.76 -5.57
N ASN A 51 -30.51 -5.89 -6.80
CA ASN A 51 -29.37 -6.75 -7.12
C ASN A 51 -28.59 -6.26 -8.35
N ALA A 52 -27.41 -6.86 -8.58
CA ALA A 52 -26.50 -6.49 -9.65
C ALA A 52 -27.12 -6.65 -11.05
N LYS A 53 -27.98 -7.66 -11.25
CA LYS A 53 -28.65 -7.88 -12.54
C LYS A 53 -29.63 -6.77 -12.85
N GLN A 54 -30.47 -6.40 -11.88
CA GLN A 54 -31.40 -5.28 -12.05
C GLN A 54 -30.66 -3.96 -12.22
N LEU A 55 -29.54 -3.74 -11.53
CA LEU A 55 -28.70 -2.56 -11.73
C LEU A 55 -28.21 -2.48 -13.18
N TYR A 56 -27.68 -3.59 -13.71
CA TYR A 56 -27.22 -3.69 -15.10
C TYR A 56 -28.34 -3.40 -16.11
N ASP A 57 -29.49 -4.04 -15.97
CA ASP A 57 -30.63 -3.86 -16.87
C ASP A 57 -31.18 -2.42 -16.79
N CYS A 58 -31.21 -1.82 -15.61
CA CYS A 58 -31.62 -0.43 -15.43
C CYS A 58 -30.68 0.55 -16.10
N LEU A 59 -29.36 0.36 -15.95
CA LEU A 59 -28.36 1.23 -16.53
C LEU A 59 -28.28 1.08 -18.06
N LEU A 60 -28.45 -0.13 -18.60
CA LEU A 60 -28.54 -0.33 -20.05
C LEU A 60 -29.68 0.48 -20.67
N ASN A 61 -30.83 0.54 -20.00
CA ASN A 61 -32.00 1.27 -20.46
C ASN A 61 -31.89 2.79 -20.24
N ALA A 62 -30.86 3.28 -19.55
CA ALA A 62 -30.67 4.69 -19.24
C ALA A 62 -29.86 5.46 -20.31
N GLU A 63 -29.68 4.88 -21.51
CA GLU A 63 -29.00 5.50 -22.67
C GLU A 63 -27.59 6.03 -22.35
N THR A 64 -26.84 5.31 -21.52
CA THR A 64 -25.46 5.66 -21.20
C THR A 64 -24.51 5.33 -22.35
N SER A 65 -23.51 6.19 -22.60
CA SER A 65 -22.41 5.90 -23.54
C SER A 65 -21.39 4.88 -23.00
N ILE A 66 -21.48 4.51 -21.72
CA ILE A 66 -20.63 3.54 -21.06
C ILE A 66 -21.10 2.13 -21.42
N GLN A 67 -20.20 1.33 -21.97
CA GLN A 67 -20.45 -0.09 -22.22
C GLN A 67 -20.41 -0.87 -20.91
N LEU A 68 -21.47 -1.61 -20.65
CA LEU A 68 -21.63 -2.43 -19.45
C LEU A 68 -21.57 -3.90 -19.82
N PHE A 69 -20.95 -4.70 -18.95
CA PHE A 69 -20.92 -6.15 -19.05
C PHE A 69 -21.44 -6.73 -17.74
N TYR A 70 -22.39 -7.66 -17.85
CA TYR A 70 -22.87 -8.40 -16.69
C TYR A 70 -22.04 -9.68 -16.54
N ILE A 71 -21.53 -9.92 -15.33
CA ILE A 71 -20.80 -11.14 -14.96
C ILE A 71 -21.69 -11.89 -13.97
N ASP A 72 -22.06 -13.12 -14.31
CA ASP A 72 -22.84 -13.98 -13.43
C ASP A 72 -22.01 -14.52 -12.25
N GLU A 73 -22.71 -14.87 -11.17
CA GLU A 73 -22.11 -15.37 -9.93
C GLU A 73 -21.33 -16.67 -10.15
N GLU A 74 -21.83 -17.58 -11.00
CA GLU A 74 -21.14 -18.83 -11.34
C GLU A 74 -19.77 -18.59 -11.98
N THR A 75 -19.67 -17.59 -12.86
CA THR A 75 -18.41 -17.17 -13.48
C THR A 75 -17.45 -16.58 -12.46
N VAL A 76 -17.95 -15.81 -11.49
CA VAL A 76 -17.12 -15.28 -10.39
C VAL A 76 -16.59 -16.43 -9.52
N ASP A 77 -17.45 -17.37 -9.13
CA ASP A 77 -17.06 -18.51 -8.30
C ASP A 77 -15.99 -19.38 -8.96
N LYS A 78 -16.13 -19.66 -10.27
CA LYS A 78 -15.10 -20.36 -11.04
C LYS A 78 -13.78 -19.60 -11.03
N ALA A 79 -13.80 -18.28 -11.23
CA ALA A 79 -12.59 -17.46 -11.22
C ALA A 79 -11.91 -17.44 -9.83
N VAL A 80 -12.71 -17.43 -8.75
CA VAL A 80 -12.18 -17.51 -7.37
C VAL A 80 -11.54 -18.86 -7.10
N GLN A 81 -12.14 -19.96 -7.58
CA GLN A 81 -11.57 -21.31 -7.44
C GLN A 81 -10.25 -21.49 -8.21
N GLU A 82 -10.11 -20.82 -9.36
CA GLU A 82 -8.87 -20.84 -10.17
C GLU A 82 -7.76 -19.93 -9.59
N MET A 83 -8.09 -19.07 -8.62
CA MET A 83 -7.13 -18.15 -8.03
C MET A 83 -6.14 -18.87 -7.10
N PRO A 84 -4.84 -18.54 -7.14
CA PRO A 84 -3.87 -19.11 -6.21
C PRO A 84 -4.24 -18.82 -4.75
N LYS A 85 -4.20 -19.84 -3.89
CA LYS A 85 -4.55 -19.70 -2.45
C LYS A 85 -3.53 -18.88 -1.66
N GLN A 86 -2.27 -18.88 -2.11
CA GLN A 86 -1.20 -18.07 -1.56
C GLN A 86 -0.73 -17.13 -2.66
N LEU A 87 -0.93 -15.83 -2.43
CA LEU A 87 -0.44 -14.77 -3.29
C LEU A 87 0.57 -13.97 -2.46
N PRO A 88 1.84 -13.89 -2.89
CA PRO A 88 2.81 -13.10 -2.17
C PRO A 88 2.43 -11.62 -2.26
N VAL A 89 2.50 -10.92 -1.13
CA VAL A 89 2.17 -9.50 -1.03
C VAL A 89 3.26 -8.70 -1.72
N VAL A 90 2.86 -7.83 -2.66
CA VAL A 90 3.80 -6.87 -3.23
C VAL A 90 4.01 -5.78 -2.16
N PRO A 91 5.23 -5.54 -1.69
CA PRO A 91 5.46 -4.52 -0.67
C PRO A 91 5.21 -3.12 -1.23
N SER A 92 4.89 -2.17 -0.34
CA SER A 92 4.80 -0.75 -0.66
C SER A 92 3.83 -0.39 -1.79
N THR A 93 2.72 -1.14 -1.94
CA THR A 93 1.66 -0.86 -2.94
C THR A 93 1.15 0.58 -2.90
N MET A 94 1.18 1.20 -1.71
CA MET A 94 0.77 2.59 -1.50
C MET A 94 1.70 3.62 -2.15
N ARG A 95 2.95 3.27 -2.45
CA ARG A 95 3.93 4.16 -3.09
C ARG A 95 3.96 4.00 -4.61
N LEU A 96 3.31 2.95 -5.14
CA LEU A 96 3.43 2.58 -6.54
C LEU A 96 2.70 3.57 -7.44
N HIS A 97 3.45 4.20 -8.33
CA HIS A 97 2.90 5.02 -9.41
C HIS A 97 2.97 4.29 -10.76
N GLN A 98 3.77 3.24 -10.91
CA GLN A 98 3.86 2.50 -12.15
C GLN A 98 4.12 1.02 -11.91
N ILE A 99 3.40 0.17 -12.66
CA ILE A 99 3.57 -1.28 -12.73
C ILE A 99 3.90 -1.64 -14.17
N ILE A 100 4.86 -2.52 -14.36
CA ILE A 100 5.34 -2.99 -15.67
C ILE A 100 5.49 -4.50 -15.60
N THR A 101 5.07 -5.21 -16.64
CA THR A 101 5.31 -6.64 -16.78
C THR A 101 5.89 -6.93 -18.16
N LEU A 102 6.99 -7.69 -18.16
CA LEU A 102 7.76 -8.03 -19.36
C LEU A 102 7.82 -9.53 -19.61
N THR A 103 7.59 -10.31 -18.56
CA THR A 103 7.59 -11.76 -18.55
C THR A 103 6.42 -12.23 -17.67
N PRO A 104 5.74 -13.33 -18.03
CA PRO A 104 4.71 -13.94 -17.19
C PRO A 104 5.16 -14.11 -15.74
N GLY A 105 4.31 -13.72 -14.78
CA GLY A 105 4.60 -13.86 -13.35
C GLY A 105 5.63 -12.88 -12.78
N LYS A 106 6.18 -11.95 -13.59
CA LYS A 106 7.12 -10.94 -13.12
C LYS A 106 6.54 -9.54 -13.22
N VAL A 107 6.76 -8.75 -12.18
CA VAL A 107 6.38 -7.34 -12.10
C VAL A 107 7.60 -6.49 -11.78
N ILE A 108 7.68 -5.35 -12.46
CA ILE A 108 8.57 -4.25 -12.14
C ILE A 108 7.67 -3.12 -11.67
N TYR A 109 8.03 -2.46 -10.58
CA TYR A 109 7.25 -1.34 -10.07
C TYR A 109 8.13 -0.16 -9.68
N ARG A 110 7.54 1.03 -9.61
CA ARG A 110 8.24 2.29 -9.30
C ARG A 110 7.42 3.18 -8.39
N ASP A 111 8.14 3.91 -7.54
CA ASP A 111 7.58 4.94 -6.68
C ASP A 111 7.14 6.18 -7.46
N ILE A 112 7.70 6.43 -8.66
CA ILE A 112 7.27 7.51 -9.55
C ILE A 112 7.23 6.96 -10.97
N SER A 113 6.15 7.30 -11.69
CA SER A 113 6.01 6.96 -13.11
C SER A 113 7.13 7.59 -13.91
N CYS A 114 7.89 6.77 -14.64
CA CYS A 114 8.82 7.27 -15.64
C CYS A 114 8.42 6.81 -17.04
N LEU A 115 8.53 7.77 -17.95
CA LEU A 115 8.34 7.62 -19.38
C LEU A 115 9.65 7.92 -20.10
N CYS A 116 10.78 7.62 -19.45
CA CYS A 116 12.12 8.09 -19.81
C CYS A 116 12.57 7.71 -21.22
N SER A 117 11.78 6.92 -21.94
CA SER A 117 11.78 6.95 -23.39
C SER A 117 10.35 6.79 -23.90
N THR A 118 9.82 7.79 -24.60
CA THR A 118 8.60 7.71 -25.43
C THR A 118 8.70 6.65 -26.57
N ARG A 119 9.68 5.73 -26.51
CA ARG A 119 10.04 4.72 -27.53
C ARG A 119 10.69 3.45 -26.93
N GLN A 120 9.90 2.61 -26.26
CA GLN A 120 10.16 1.14 -26.16
C GLN A 120 11.13 0.62 -25.08
N THR A 121 11.68 1.44 -24.18
CA THR A 121 12.50 0.95 -23.06
C THR A 121 11.70 0.97 -21.76
N LEU A 122 11.03 -0.14 -21.44
CA LEU A 122 10.29 -0.31 -20.19
C LEU A 122 11.22 -0.61 -18.99
N GLU A 123 12.46 -1.03 -19.27
CA GLU A 123 13.50 -1.28 -18.28
C GLU A 123 14.46 -0.08 -18.21
N CYS A 124 14.20 0.86 -17.32
CA CYS A 124 15.14 1.89 -16.94
C CYS A 124 15.32 1.90 -15.43
N THR A 125 16.43 2.46 -14.95
CA THR A 125 16.80 2.52 -13.53
C THR A 125 16.28 3.77 -12.81
N CYS A 126 15.52 4.63 -13.50
CA CYS A 126 14.95 5.85 -12.93
C CYS A 126 13.95 5.57 -11.80
N HIS A 127 13.85 6.52 -10.86
CA HIS A 127 12.86 6.58 -9.77
C HIS A 127 12.66 5.27 -8.98
N ASN A 128 13.74 4.76 -8.41
CA ASN A 128 13.69 3.61 -7.49
C ASN A 128 12.96 2.39 -8.10
N THR A 129 13.44 1.94 -9.26
CA THR A 129 12.84 0.80 -9.94
C THR A 129 13.09 -0.48 -9.15
N GLN A 130 12.01 -1.13 -8.72
CA GLN A 130 12.04 -2.38 -7.98
C GLN A 130 11.44 -3.53 -8.80
N ARG A 131 11.79 -4.76 -8.43
CA ARG A 131 11.37 -5.98 -9.14
C ARG A 131 10.73 -6.94 -8.15
N PHE A 132 9.68 -7.61 -8.60
CA PHE A 132 8.94 -8.59 -7.85
C PHE A 132 8.60 -9.79 -8.72
N GLU A 133 8.86 -10.98 -8.21
CA GLU A 133 8.57 -12.24 -8.87
C GLU A 133 7.50 -12.96 -8.07
N PHE A 134 6.43 -13.38 -8.75
CA PHE A 134 5.39 -14.20 -8.14
C PHE A 134 5.87 -15.66 -8.17
N ASP A 135 6.68 -16.04 -7.17
CA ASP A 135 7.08 -17.42 -6.95
C ASP A 135 5.87 -18.21 -6.46
N VAL A 136 5.16 -18.86 -7.37
CA VAL A 136 4.18 -19.89 -7.02
C VAL A 136 4.91 -21.23 -7.08
N GLU A 137 5.74 -21.51 -6.08
CA GLU A 137 6.34 -22.84 -5.93
C GLU A 137 5.35 -23.79 -5.22
N PRO A 138 5.17 -25.03 -5.71
CA PRO A 138 4.55 -26.08 -4.93
C PRO A 138 5.44 -26.34 -3.71
N ILE A 139 4.83 -26.40 -2.53
CA ILE A 139 5.48 -26.70 -1.24
C ILE A 139 6.60 -27.75 -1.43
N LEU A 140 7.86 -27.37 -1.15
CA LEU A 140 8.88 -28.19 -0.49
C LEU A 140 10.17 -27.38 -0.20
N SER A 141 10.41 -27.20 1.11
CA SER A 141 11.69 -27.13 1.85
C SER A 141 12.89 -26.32 1.32
N ASP A 142 13.27 -25.34 2.15
CA ASP A 142 14.60 -24.86 2.51
C ASP A 142 15.67 -24.71 1.42
N THR A 143 16.08 -23.48 1.15
CA THR A 143 17.50 -23.10 1.30
C THR A 143 17.73 -21.59 1.30
N ASN A 144 18.62 -21.18 2.21
CA ASN A 144 19.16 -19.85 2.44
C ASN A 144 19.68 -19.15 1.17
N VAL A 145 19.37 -17.85 1.02
CA VAL A 145 20.11 -16.95 0.14
C VAL A 145 20.52 -15.70 0.91
N LEU A 146 21.80 -15.35 0.79
CA LEU A 146 22.56 -14.42 1.61
C LEU A 146 21.98 -13.00 1.62
N GLN A 147 21.74 -12.49 2.83
CA GLN A 147 21.48 -11.09 3.13
C GLN A 147 22.77 -10.26 3.01
N THR A 148 22.70 -9.18 2.24
CA THR A 148 23.70 -8.11 2.27
C THR A 148 23.28 -7.08 3.30
N GLN A 149 24.14 -6.91 4.31
CA GLN A 149 23.95 -6.10 5.50
C GLN A 149 23.96 -4.60 5.18
N THR A 150 22.96 -3.84 5.63
CA THR A 150 23.10 -2.63 6.48
C THR A 150 21.76 -1.95 6.73
N THR A 151 21.11 -2.29 7.85
CA THR A 151 20.39 -1.42 8.80
C THR A 151 19.92 -2.35 9.94
N ASN A 152 19.85 -1.88 11.18
CA ASN A 152 19.37 -2.70 12.30
C ASN A 152 17.90 -3.09 12.06
N GLU A 153 17.66 -4.24 11.43
CA GLU A 153 16.31 -4.72 11.10
C GLU A 153 15.48 -4.90 12.38
N ILE A 154 14.40 -4.13 12.48
CA ILE A 154 13.40 -4.31 13.52
C ILE A 154 12.71 -5.66 13.26
N LYS A 155 12.73 -6.56 14.25
CA LYS A 155 12.08 -7.86 14.17
C LYS A 155 10.59 -7.74 14.48
N TRP A 156 9.79 -7.39 13.47
CA TRP A 156 8.35 -7.15 13.60
C TRP A 156 7.54 -8.38 14.04
N GLU A 157 8.05 -9.59 13.81
CA GLU A 157 7.42 -10.86 14.21
C GLU A 157 7.64 -11.21 15.69
N SER A 158 8.46 -10.43 16.42
CA SER A 158 8.72 -10.69 17.84
C SER A 158 7.53 -10.26 18.69
N GLU A 159 7.05 -11.15 19.56
CA GLU A 159 5.97 -10.82 20.53
C GLU A 159 6.35 -9.65 21.47
N ASP A 160 7.65 -9.45 21.69
CA ASP A 160 8.18 -8.39 22.56
C ASP A 160 8.13 -7.01 21.90
N ILE A 161 7.74 -6.88 20.63
CA ILE A 161 7.72 -5.60 19.91
C ILE A 161 6.63 -4.65 20.43
N ILE A 162 5.52 -5.22 20.91
CA ILE A 162 4.41 -4.45 21.45
C ILE A 162 4.82 -3.85 22.80
N GLY A 163 4.60 -2.55 22.96
CA GLY A 163 5.01 -1.78 24.13
C GLY A 163 6.43 -1.20 24.04
N GLN A 164 7.21 -1.53 23.00
CA GLN A 164 8.51 -0.88 22.79
C GLN A 164 8.35 0.57 22.33
N TRP A 165 9.34 1.38 22.69
CA TRP A 165 9.45 2.75 22.23
C TRP A 165 10.11 2.79 20.86
N CYS A 166 9.54 3.57 19.96
CA CYS A 166 10.08 3.77 18.63
C CYS A 166 10.08 5.24 18.25
N VAL A 167 10.77 5.54 17.16
CA VAL A 167 10.75 6.83 16.51
C VAL A 167 10.23 6.67 15.10
N ILE A 168 9.27 7.50 14.74
CA ILE A 168 8.67 7.56 13.41
C ILE A 168 9.16 8.82 12.69
N LYS A 169 9.40 8.71 11.38
CA LYS A 169 9.56 9.86 10.48
C LYS A 169 8.30 9.98 9.62
N TYR A 170 7.60 11.10 9.75
CA TYR A 170 6.39 11.38 8.98
C TYR A 170 6.40 12.84 8.54
N ASP A 171 6.23 13.09 7.24
CA ASP A 171 6.29 14.43 6.63
C ASP A 171 7.56 15.22 7.02
N ASP A 172 8.71 14.55 6.94
CA ASP A 172 10.04 15.04 7.32
C ASP A 172 10.21 15.46 8.80
N GLU A 173 9.21 15.19 9.64
CA GLU A 173 9.25 15.41 11.10
C GLU A 173 9.36 14.09 11.87
N ILE A 174 9.90 14.20 13.09
CA ILE A 174 10.23 13.06 13.94
C ILE A 174 9.29 12.97 15.13
N TYR A 175 8.65 11.82 15.28
CA TYR A 175 7.66 11.54 16.31
C TYR A 175 8.06 10.31 17.14
N PRO A 176 8.52 10.48 18.38
CA PRO A 176 8.68 9.36 19.29
C PRO A 176 7.33 8.85 19.80
N GLY A 177 7.21 7.54 19.95
CA GLY A 177 5.97 6.92 20.39
C GLY A 177 6.15 5.51 20.94
N THR A 178 5.04 4.87 21.27
CA THR A 178 5.01 3.48 21.75
C THR A 178 4.19 2.61 20.79
N ILE A 179 4.72 1.46 20.42
CA ILE A 179 4.03 0.50 19.56
C ILE A 179 2.91 -0.16 20.37
N VAL A 180 1.68 -0.06 19.88
CA VAL A 180 0.48 -0.60 20.55
C VAL A 180 0.02 -1.90 19.89
N GLU A 181 0.21 -2.01 18.57
CA GLU A 181 -0.29 -3.12 17.77
C GLU A 181 0.59 -3.24 16.52
N VAL A 182 0.75 -4.46 15.98
CA VAL A 182 1.49 -4.72 14.75
C VAL A 182 0.67 -5.64 13.87
N ASN A 183 0.69 -5.40 12.55
CA ASN A 183 0.16 -6.31 11.55
C ASN A 183 1.29 -6.72 10.58
N GLU A 184 0.97 -7.27 9.41
CA GLU A 184 1.97 -7.77 8.45
C GLU A 184 2.89 -6.69 7.86
N THR A 185 2.46 -5.42 7.82
CA THR A 185 3.19 -4.34 7.10
C THR A 185 3.24 -3.00 7.84
N HIS A 186 2.46 -2.85 8.92
CA HIS A 186 2.30 -1.60 9.65
C HIS A 186 2.39 -1.83 11.16
N ALA A 187 2.90 -0.80 11.84
CA ALA A 187 2.86 -0.68 13.29
C ALA A 187 1.87 0.42 13.68
N LYS A 188 0.98 0.13 14.61
CA LYS A 188 0.11 1.11 15.24
C LYS A 188 0.87 1.73 16.41
N VAL A 189 1.04 3.04 16.38
CA VAL A 189 1.89 3.75 17.34
C VAL A 189 1.13 4.91 17.95
N THR A 190 1.18 5.03 19.27
CA THR A 190 0.76 6.24 19.99
C THR A 190 1.93 7.22 20.04
N CYS A 191 1.73 8.44 19.53
CA CYS A 191 2.79 9.39 19.25
C CYS A 191 2.79 10.59 20.20
N MET A 192 3.99 11.07 20.53
CA MET A 192 4.20 12.33 21.23
C MET A 192 4.45 13.46 20.24
N HIS A 193 4.05 14.67 20.62
CA HIS A 193 4.25 15.87 19.82
C HIS A 193 5.54 16.58 20.20
N ARG A 194 6.21 17.16 19.21
CA ARG A 194 7.43 17.94 19.39
C ARG A 194 7.08 19.39 19.74
N VAL A 195 7.74 19.93 20.77
CA VAL A 195 7.61 21.35 21.18
C VAL A 195 8.94 22.11 21.08
N GLY A 196 10.06 21.40 20.88
CA GLY A 196 11.37 22.00 20.74
C GLY A 196 12.44 21.01 20.28
N ILE A 197 13.71 21.40 20.43
CA ILE A 197 14.85 20.53 20.13
C ILE A 197 14.89 19.41 21.18
N ASN A 198 14.76 18.16 20.72
CA ASN A 198 14.71 16.97 21.56
C ASN A 198 13.76 17.13 22.76
N ARG A 199 12.56 17.68 22.52
CA ARG A 199 11.57 17.91 23.58
C ARG A 199 10.17 17.58 23.10
N PHE A 200 9.56 16.63 23.79
CA PHE A 200 8.30 16.01 23.39
C PHE A 200 7.31 15.97 24.55
N PHE A 201 6.02 15.89 24.23
CA PHE A 201 4.94 15.76 25.21
C PHE A 201 3.81 14.88 24.65
N TRP A 202 3.05 14.25 25.54
CA TRP A 202 1.83 13.54 25.15
C TRP A 202 0.71 14.56 24.87
N PRO A 203 0.07 14.52 23.69
CA PRO A 203 -1.05 15.40 23.38
C PRO A 203 -2.25 15.13 24.31
N ILE A 204 -3.13 16.13 24.44
CA ILE A 204 -4.34 16.04 25.29
C ILE A 204 -5.31 14.98 24.77
N HIS A 205 -5.38 14.84 23.45
CA HIS A 205 -6.09 13.75 22.77
C HIS A 205 -5.04 12.77 22.27
N GLU A 206 -5.24 11.48 22.54
CA GLU A 206 -4.30 10.44 22.11
C GLU A 206 -4.14 10.46 20.59
N ASP A 207 -2.90 10.54 20.14
CA ASP A 207 -2.53 10.54 18.73
C ASP A 207 -2.07 9.14 18.34
N ILE A 208 -3.00 8.33 17.84
CA ILE A 208 -2.78 6.90 17.54
C ILE A 208 -3.04 6.67 16.06
N LEU A 209 -2.00 6.29 15.32
CA LEU A 209 -2.06 6.03 13.88
C LEU A 209 -1.33 4.74 13.51
N TRP A 210 -1.67 4.22 12.34
CA TRP A 210 -0.93 3.13 11.69
C TRP A 210 0.15 3.73 10.78
N TYR A 211 1.39 3.31 10.99
CA TYR A 211 2.57 3.71 10.24
C TYR A 211 3.17 2.50 9.52
N LEU A 212 3.76 2.71 8.35
CA LEU A 212 4.51 1.64 7.68
C LEU A 212 5.75 1.30 8.51
N PHE A 213 6.23 0.06 8.41
CA PHE A 213 7.50 -0.33 9.04
C PHE A 213 8.68 0.55 8.61
N ASP A 214 8.69 0.97 7.34
CA ASP A 214 9.71 1.86 6.78
C ASP A 214 9.68 3.27 7.41
N ASP A 215 8.53 3.71 7.90
CA ASP A 215 8.40 5.02 8.57
C ASP A 215 8.93 4.94 10.02
N VAL A 216 9.06 3.73 10.58
CA VAL A 216 9.64 3.51 11.91
C VAL A 216 11.16 3.43 11.79
N LEU A 217 11.82 4.56 12.04
CA LEU A 217 13.27 4.69 11.93
C LEU A 217 14.02 3.66 12.78
N ARG A 218 13.62 3.50 14.04
CA ARG A 218 14.25 2.59 15.00
C ARG A 218 13.46 2.43 16.28
N ILE A 219 13.79 1.36 17.00
CA ILE A 219 13.49 1.22 18.42
C ILE A 219 14.46 2.06 19.26
N ILE A 220 13.93 2.72 20.28
CA ILE A 220 14.67 3.55 21.23
C ILE A 220 14.39 3.08 22.67
N PRO A 221 15.27 3.37 23.62
CA PRO A 221 14.91 3.26 25.04
C PRO A 221 13.81 4.26 25.40
N GLN A 222 13.13 4.00 26.50
CA GLN A 222 12.12 4.90 27.05
C GLN A 222 12.69 6.33 27.22
N PRO A 223 12.02 7.35 26.67
CA PRO A 223 12.41 8.76 26.84
C PRO A 223 12.48 9.18 28.31
N THR A 224 13.42 10.06 28.64
CA THR A 224 13.65 10.53 30.00
C THR A 224 12.84 11.79 30.29
N SER A 225 12.21 11.86 31.46
CA SER A 225 11.47 13.05 31.87
C SER A 225 12.39 14.24 32.13
N VAL A 226 12.09 15.36 31.48
CA VAL A 226 12.74 16.66 31.71
C VAL A 226 11.94 17.47 32.73
N THR A 227 10.62 17.50 32.54
CA THR A 227 9.67 18.12 33.46
C THR A 227 8.47 17.20 33.64
N ALA A 228 7.51 17.58 34.48
CA ALA A 228 6.28 16.81 34.66
C ALA A 228 5.48 16.60 33.35
N ARG A 229 5.69 17.43 32.32
CA ARG A 229 4.95 17.39 31.04
C ARG A 229 5.80 17.07 29.83
N HIS A 230 7.13 17.14 29.95
CA HIS A 230 8.02 17.00 28.80
C HIS A 230 9.05 15.92 29.02
N VAL A 231 9.34 15.19 27.95
CA VAL A 231 10.37 14.15 27.88
C VAL A 231 11.37 14.45 26.77
N GLU A 232 12.53 13.82 26.86
CA GLU A 232 13.59 13.88 25.85
C GLU A 232 14.11 12.48 25.51
N ILE A 233 14.49 12.27 24.24
CA ILE A 233 15.17 11.05 23.79
C ILE A 233 16.64 11.15 24.20
N ASP A 234 17.33 10.02 24.38
CA ASP A 234 18.77 10.00 24.60
C ASP A 234 19.51 10.88 23.58
N LYS A 235 20.44 11.71 24.06
CA LYS A 235 21.09 12.75 23.23
C LYS A 235 21.92 12.18 22.10
N LYS A 236 22.50 10.99 22.24
CA LYS A 236 23.27 10.34 21.17
C LYS A 236 22.32 9.86 20.08
N ILE A 237 21.23 9.20 20.49
CA ILE A 237 20.19 8.74 19.57
C ILE A 237 19.55 9.93 18.84
N TRP A 238 19.23 11.02 19.56
CA TRP A 238 18.71 12.25 18.95
C TRP A 238 19.67 12.85 17.91
N ALA A 239 20.98 12.85 18.19
CA ALA A 239 21.97 13.36 17.24
C ALA A 239 22.11 12.49 15.99
N GLU A 240 21.86 11.18 16.11
CA GLU A 240 21.81 10.26 14.96
C GLU A 240 20.57 10.54 14.10
N ILE A 241 19.38 10.52 14.70
CA ILE A 241 18.10 10.66 13.96
C ILE A 241 17.83 12.07 13.44
N ALA A 242 18.35 13.12 14.08
CA ALA A 242 18.12 14.50 13.62
C ALA A 242 18.93 14.87 12.36
N ASN A 243 19.86 14.01 11.94
CA ASN A 243 20.67 14.19 10.73
C ASN A 243 20.25 13.27 9.56
N ASP A 244 19.26 12.39 9.78
CA ASP A 244 18.69 11.45 8.79
C ASP A 244 17.42 12.01 8.13
#